data_AF-A0A6M1YM57-F1
#
_entry.id   AF-A0A6M1YM57-F1
#
_cell.length_a   1.000
_cell.length_b   1.000
_cell.length_c   1.000
_cell.angle_alpha   90.00
_cell.angle_beta   90.00
_cell.angle_gamma   90.00
#
_symmetry.space_group_name_H-M   'P 1'
#
loop_
_entity.id
_entity.type
_entity.pdbx_description
1 polymer ?
#
loop_
_entity_poly.entity_id
_entity_poly.type
_entity_poly.pdbx_seq_one_letter_code
_entity_poly.pdbx_strand_id
1 'polypeptide(L)'
;MTLDRVSQIKVFKDSYLDATRKNGLIEFTQTVRGPKNDFSGKYLIKLNDLDTLFSDTVWQDERKKGGHRKLINRVTKIVIEYKHHGKTTVDPGAIREIYDQVQQHLNILCNDIFAYKLNNWNQEPNYEKALTNLEGYNNPTR
;
A
#
# COMPACT_ATOMS: atom_id res chain seq x y z
N MET A 1 -22.18 5.93 -1.88
CA MET A 1 -22.46 4.77 -2.75
C MET A 1 -21.59 3.63 -2.26
N THR A 2 -22.19 2.60 -1.67
CA THR A 2 -21.50 1.35 -1.32
C THR A 2 -21.24 0.59 -2.62
N LEU A 3 -20.00 0.15 -2.85
CA LEU A 3 -19.68 -0.71 -4.00
C LEU A 3 -20.50 -2.00 -3.89
N ASP A 4 -20.97 -2.55 -5.00
CA ASP A 4 -21.58 -3.88 -5.01
C ASP A 4 -20.53 -4.96 -4.70
N ARG A 5 -20.97 -6.16 -4.31
CA ARG A 5 -20.09 -7.26 -3.87
C ARG A 5 -19.04 -7.62 -4.92
N VAL A 6 -19.38 -7.63 -6.21
CA VAL A 6 -18.45 -7.98 -7.29
C VAL A 6 -17.36 -6.92 -7.38
N SER A 7 -17.75 -5.65 -7.32
CA SER A 7 -16.81 -4.53 -7.29
C SER A 7 -15.90 -4.54 -6.05
N GLN A 8 -16.41 -4.92 -4.88
CA GLN A 8 -15.60 -5.03 -3.65
C GLN A 8 -14.56 -6.15 -3.73
N ILE A 9 -14.95 -7.34 -4.23
CA ILE A 9 -14.02 -8.46 -4.44
C ILE A 9 -12.94 -8.08 -5.45
N LYS A 10 -13.31 -7.38 -6.54
CA LYS A 10 -12.33 -6.88 -7.51
C LYS A 10 -11.30 -5.97 -6.84
N VAL A 11 -11.74 -5.03 -6.00
CA VAL A 11 -10.84 -4.14 -5.27
C VAL A 11 -9.90 -4.91 -4.34
N PHE A 12 -10.35 -6.00 -3.71
CA PHE A 12 -9.45 -6.85 -2.92
C PHE A 12 -8.42 -7.59 -3.77
N LYS A 13 -8.83 -8.15 -4.91
CA LYS A 13 -7.90 -8.78 -5.86
C LYS A 13 -6.82 -7.79 -6.30
N ASP A 14 -7.24 -6.61 -6.70
CA ASP A 14 -6.34 -5.55 -7.13
C ASP A 14 -5.41 -5.11 -5.97
N SER A 15 -5.90 -5.07 -4.72
CA SER A 15 -5.09 -4.75 -3.53
C SER A 15 -4.07 -5.83 -3.20
N TYR A 16 -4.46 -7.11 -3.33
CA TYR A 16 -3.56 -8.24 -3.15
C TYR A 16 -2.44 -8.22 -4.20
N LEU A 17 -2.78 -7.98 -5.47
CA LEU A 17 -1.81 -7.85 -6.54
C LEU A 17 -0.87 -6.66 -6.32
N ASP A 18 -1.38 -5.51 -5.88
CA ASP A 18 -0.55 -4.34 -5.58
C ASP A 18 0.49 -4.63 -4.48
N ALA A 19 0.08 -5.38 -3.46
CA ALA A 19 0.98 -5.79 -2.39
C ALA A 19 2.07 -6.78 -2.84
N THR A 20 1.70 -7.76 -3.68
CA THR A 20 2.50 -8.98 -3.90
C THR A 20 3.18 -9.07 -5.27
N ARG A 21 2.79 -8.25 -6.25
CA ARG A 21 3.43 -8.23 -7.57
C ARG A 21 4.92 -7.91 -7.45
N LYS A 22 5.67 -8.27 -8.50
CA LYS A 22 7.04 -7.77 -8.68
C LYS A 22 7.05 -6.24 -8.68
N ASN A 23 7.95 -5.65 -7.91
CA ASN A 23 8.03 -4.23 -7.60
C ASN A 23 6.78 -3.68 -6.87
N GLY A 24 6.01 -4.55 -6.20
CA GLY A 24 4.85 -4.18 -5.38
C GLY A 24 5.23 -3.71 -3.98
N LEU A 25 4.24 -3.46 -3.13
CA LEU A 25 4.44 -2.83 -1.81
C LEU A 25 5.33 -3.65 -0.86
N ILE A 26 5.26 -4.98 -0.90
CA ILE A 26 6.11 -5.83 -0.07
C ILE A 26 7.58 -5.73 -0.51
N GLU A 27 7.86 -5.80 -1.81
CA GLU A 27 9.22 -5.65 -2.33
C GLU A 27 9.75 -4.22 -2.11
N PHE A 28 8.89 -3.20 -2.20
CA PHE A 28 9.23 -1.83 -1.85
C PHE A 28 9.69 -1.71 -0.39
N THR A 29 8.95 -2.28 0.57
CA THR A 29 9.33 -2.20 2.00
C THR A 29 10.68 -2.89 2.26
N GLN A 30 10.92 -4.05 1.63
CA GLN A 30 12.21 -4.75 1.69
C GLN A 30 13.34 -3.91 1.08
N THR A 31 13.09 -3.32 -0.10
CA THR A 31 14.06 -2.45 -0.79
C THR A 31 14.45 -1.26 0.08
N VAL A 32 13.47 -0.56 0.67
CA VAL A 32 13.71 0.58 1.56
C VAL A 32 14.54 0.19 2.78
N ARG A 33 14.26 -0.96 3.40
CA ARG A 33 15.02 -1.48 4.55
C ARG A 33 16.45 -1.87 4.18
N GLY A 34 16.69 -2.31 2.94
CA GLY A 34 17.98 -2.76 2.47
C GLY A 34 18.43 -4.10 3.08
N PRO A 35 19.57 -4.65 2.64
CA PRO A 35 20.01 -6.00 3.00
C PRO A 35 20.34 -6.17 4.49
N LYS A 36 20.71 -5.08 5.17
CA LYS A 36 21.00 -5.07 6.62
C LYS A 36 19.78 -4.76 7.48
N ASN A 37 18.62 -4.56 6.85
CA ASN A 37 17.39 -4.21 7.54
C ASN A 37 17.53 -2.90 8.38
N ASP A 38 18.21 -1.89 7.85
CA ASP A 38 18.63 -0.66 8.57
C ASP A 38 18.22 0.65 7.86
N PHE A 39 17.30 0.57 6.89
CA PHE A 39 16.88 1.69 6.04
C PHE A 39 17.96 2.25 5.10
N SER A 40 19.07 1.54 4.90
CA SER A 40 20.10 1.95 3.94
C SER A 40 19.59 2.01 2.49
N GLY A 41 18.58 1.22 2.15
CA GLY A 41 18.04 1.17 0.79
C GLY A 41 17.15 2.36 0.40
N LYS A 42 16.70 3.19 1.36
CA LYS A 42 15.89 4.39 1.08
C LYS A 42 16.55 5.38 0.12
N TYR A 43 17.88 5.41 0.09
CA TYR A 43 18.65 6.29 -0.81
C TYR A 43 18.66 5.81 -2.28
N LEU A 44 18.18 4.60 -2.54
CA LEU A 44 18.13 4.00 -3.88
C LEU A 44 16.79 4.21 -4.58
N ILE A 45 15.76 4.66 -3.86
CA ILE A 45 14.40 4.82 -4.39
C ILE A 45 14.32 6.07 -5.27
N LYS A 46 13.95 5.88 -6.53
CA LYS A 46 13.72 6.98 -7.47
C LYS A 46 12.25 7.39 -7.44
N LEU A 47 11.99 8.63 -7.87
CA LEU A 47 10.62 9.14 -7.99
C LEU A 47 9.77 8.28 -8.94
N ASN A 48 10.36 7.83 -10.06
CA ASN A 48 9.68 6.96 -11.03
C ASN A 48 9.28 5.60 -10.44
N ASP A 49 10.05 5.09 -9.47
CA ASP A 49 9.73 3.84 -8.80
C ASP A 49 8.46 4.01 -7.96
N LEU A 50 8.32 5.14 -7.25
CA LEU A 50 7.10 5.47 -6.52
C LEU A 50 5.91 5.73 -7.45
N ASP A 51 6.13 6.39 -8.59
CA ASP A 51 5.07 6.59 -9.58
C ASP A 51 4.52 5.27 -10.10
N THR A 52 5.40 4.30 -10.37
CA THR A 52 5.04 2.96 -10.85
C THR A 52 4.45 2.08 -9.74
N LEU A 53 4.90 2.28 -8.50
CA LEU A 53 4.42 1.54 -7.34
C LEU A 53 2.91 1.73 -7.15
N PHE A 54 2.42 2.96 -7.35
CA PHE A 54 1.02 3.31 -7.16
C PHE A 54 0.22 3.50 -8.46
N SER A 55 0.82 3.33 -9.64
CA SER A 55 0.12 3.45 -10.94
C SER A 55 -0.83 2.27 -11.20
N ASP A 56 -2.05 2.55 -11.65
CA ASP A 56 -3.07 1.56 -12.02
C ASP A 56 -3.49 0.61 -10.88
N THR A 57 -3.52 1.16 -9.67
CA THR A 57 -3.79 0.40 -8.43
C THR A 57 -5.13 0.78 -7.79
N VAL A 58 -5.40 0.19 -6.63
CA VAL A 58 -6.51 0.53 -5.74
C VAL A 58 -6.35 1.87 -5.00
N TRP A 59 -5.31 2.64 -5.32
CA TRP A 59 -5.06 3.94 -4.71
C TRP A 59 -5.76 5.05 -5.51
N GLN A 60 -6.42 5.97 -4.82
CA GLN A 60 -6.89 7.22 -5.41
C GLN A 60 -5.74 8.21 -5.40
N ASP A 61 -5.28 8.65 -6.57
CA ASP A 61 -4.13 9.54 -6.73
C ASP A 61 -4.59 10.98 -6.99
N GLU A 62 -4.33 11.85 -6.02
CA GLU A 62 -4.55 13.28 -6.11
C GLU A 62 -3.21 14.01 -6.24
N ARG A 63 -2.96 14.59 -7.41
CA ARG A 63 -1.77 15.38 -7.70
C ARG A 63 -2.09 16.86 -7.61
N LYS A 64 -1.34 17.61 -6.80
CA LYS A 64 -1.46 19.07 -6.66
C LYS A 64 -0.24 19.77 -7.27
N LYS A 65 -0.39 21.06 -7.61
CA LYS A 65 0.71 21.90 -8.09
C LYS A 65 1.88 21.88 -7.10
N GLY A 66 3.10 22.00 -7.61
CA GLY A 66 4.32 22.01 -6.78
C GLY A 66 4.84 20.64 -6.36
N GLY A 67 4.38 19.55 -7.03
CA GLY A 67 4.87 18.19 -6.79
C GLY A 67 4.38 17.55 -5.50
N HIS A 68 3.25 18.03 -4.97
CA HIS A 68 2.54 17.39 -3.88
C HIS A 68 1.68 16.25 -4.43
N ARG A 69 1.79 15.07 -3.82
CA ARG A 69 0.97 13.91 -4.16
C ARG A 69 0.29 13.38 -2.91
N LYS A 70 -0.99 13.04 -3.03
CA LYS A 70 -1.78 12.36 -2.02
C LYS A 70 -2.37 11.09 -2.63
N LEU A 71 -2.22 9.98 -1.93
CA LEU A 71 -2.72 8.68 -2.32
C LEU A 71 -3.62 8.15 -1.21
N ILE A 72 -4.82 7.68 -1.56
CA ILE A 72 -5.78 7.12 -0.59
C ILE A 72 -6.14 5.70 -0.99
N ASN A 73 -5.83 4.72 -0.14
CA ASN A 73 -6.14 3.33 -0.45
C ASN A 73 -7.64 3.06 -0.33
N ARG A 74 -8.26 2.45 -1.35
CA ARG A 74 -9.71 2.21 -1.37
C ARG A 74 -10.19 1.23 -0.31
N VAL A 75 -9.33 0.31 0.15
CA VAL A 75 -9.66 -0.72 1.14
C VAL A 75 -9.42 -0.21 2.55
N THR A 76 -8.15 0.02 2.88
CA THR A 76 -7.71 0.35 4.25
C THR A 76 -7.91 1.81 4.62
N LYS A 77 -8.21 2.68 3.64
CA LYS A 77 -8.32 4.14 3.78
C LYS A 77 -7.05 4.85 4.27
N ILE A 78 -5.92 4.14 4.30
CA ILE A 78 -4.62 4.75 4.57
C ILE A 78 -4.32 5.82 3.53
N VAL A 79 -3.77 6.93 4.03
CA VAL A 79 -3.36 8.08 3.24
C VAL A 79 -1.84 8.13 3.21
N ILE A 80 -1.29 8.21 2.00
CA ILE A 80 0.13 8.48 1.76
C ILE A 80 0.24 9.86 1.15
N GLU A 81 0.96 10.76 1.79
CA GLU A 81 1.20 12.12 1.31
C GLU A 81 2.70 12.39 1.26
N TYR A 82 3.18 12.86 0.12
CA TYR A 82 4.57 13.27 -0.02
C TYR A 82 4.71 14.41 -1.02
N LYS A 83 5.84 15.12 -0.92
CA LYS A 83 6.21 16.17 -1.87
C LYS A 83 7.49 15.78 -2.58
N HIS A 84 7.58 16.11 -3.85
CA HIS A 84 8.82 16.03 -4.61
C HIS A 84 9.05 17.35 -5.35
N HIS A 85 10.25 17.91 -5.26
CA HIS A 85 10.60 19.16 -5.93
C HIS A 85 11.39 18.88 -7.20
N GLY A 86 10.72 18.41 -8.27
CA GLY A 86 11.28 18.30 -9.63
C GLY A 86 12.56 17.47 -9.83
N LYS A 87 13.13 16.92 -8.76
CA LYS A 87 14.30 16.03 -8.80
C LYS A 87 13.84 14.61 -9.09
N THR A 88 14.66 13.87 -9.82
CA THR A 88 14.47 12.44 -10.14
C THR A 88 14.50 11.55 -8.90
N THR A 89 14.94 12.09 -7.76
CA THR A 89 15.06 11.41 -6.46
C THR A 89 14.09 12.03 -5.46
N VAL A 90 13.54 11.18 -4.59
CA VAL A 90 12.71 11.60 -3.45
C VAL A 90 13.59 11.78 -2.23
N ASP A 91 13.23 12.74 -1.38
CA ASP A 91 13.95 12.96 -0.13
C ASP A 91 13.97 11.68 0.72
N PRO A 92 15.13 11.25 1.26
CA PRO A 92 15.22 10.05 2.09
C PRO A 92 14.33 10.07 3.34
N GLY A 93 14.03 11.24 3.90
CA GLY A 93 13.06 11.41 4.97
C GLY A 93 11.64 11.11 4.51
N ALA A 94 11.25 11.64 3.35
CA ALA A 94 9.95 11.33 2.74
C ALA A 94 9.80 9.82 2.41
N ILE A 95 10.86 9.15 1.94
CA ILE A 95 10.83 7.69 1.73
C ILE A 95 10.56 6.93 3.02
N ARG A 96 11.11 7.37 4.16
CA ARG A 96 10.87 6.77 5.46
C ARG A 96 9.40 6.90 5.86
N GLU A 97 8.81 8.08 5.67
CA GLU A 97 7.39 8.35 5.95
C GLU A 97 6.46 7.49 5.08
N ILE A 98 6.75 7.41 3.77
CA ILE A 98 6.02 6.56 2.84
C ILE A 98 6.12 5.09 3.27
N TYR A 99 7.30 4.62 3.67
CA TYR A 99 7.46 3.26 4.18
C TYR A 99 6.57 3.00 5.40
N ASP A 100 6.53 3.91 6.38
CA ASP A 100 5.74 3.67 7.60
C ASP A 100 4.24 3.60 7.27
N GLN A 101 3.76 4.44 6.35
CA GLN A 101 2.37 4.41 5.87
C GLN A 101 2.07 3.15 5.05
N VAL A 102 2.99 2.71 4.18
CA VAL A 102 2.84 1.45 3.43
C VAL A 102 2.86 0.25 4.38
N GLN A 103 3.73 0.24 5.39
CA GLN A 103 3.78 -0.83 6.40
C GLN A 103 2.50 -0.89 7.21
N GLN A 104 1.93 0.27 7.59
CA GLN A 104 0.64 0.33 8.25
C GLN A 104 -0.48 -0.22 7.35
N HIS A 105 -0.50 0.18 6.07
CA HIS A 105 -1.44 -0.37 5.09
C HIS A 105 -1.34 -1.90 4.98
N LEU A 106 -0.11 -2.43 4.84
CA LEU A 106 0.12 -3.86 4.72
C LEU A 106 -0.26 -4.62 6.01
N ASN A 107 -0.02 -4.04 7.18
CA ASN A 107 -0.44 -4.66 8.43
C ASN A 107 -1.96 -4.82 8.49
N ILE A 108 -2.72 -3.77 8.15
CA ILE A 108 -4.19 -3.84 8.12
C ILE A 108 -4.67 -4.80 7.01
N LEU A 109 -4.14 -4.65 5.79
CA LEU A 109 -4.56 -5.44 4.65
C LEU A 109 -4.27 -6.93 4.86
N CYS A 110 -3.06 -7.30 5.25
CA CYS A 110 -2.64 -8.69 5.37
C CYS A 110 -3.16 -9.34 6.66
N ASN A 111 -3.06 -8.67 7.80
CA ASN A 111 -3.35 -9.28 9.09
C ASN A 111 -4.82 -9.15 9.47
N ASP A 112 -5.41 -7.98 9.30
CA ASP A 112 -6.78 -7.73 9.78
C ASP A 112 -7.80 -8.11 8.72
N ILE A 113 -7.57 -7.72 7.47
CA ILE A 113 -8.52 -7.94 6.37
C ILE A 113 -8.34 -9.34 5.76
N PHE A 114 -7.16 -9.66 5.23
CA PHE A 114 -6.90 -10.98 4.62
C PHE A 114 -6.67 -12.09 5.64
N ALA A 115 -6.42 -11.73 6.91
CA ALA A 115 -6.21 -12.69 8.01
C ALA A 115 -5.14 -13.73 7.70
N TYR A 116 -4.06 -13.32 7.02
CA TYR A 116 -2.89 -14.17 6.86
C TYR A 116 -2.28 -14.45 8.22
N LYS A 117 -2.30 -15.73 8.60
CA LYS A 117 -1.41 -16.22 9.65
C LYS A 117 0.02 -16.13 9.10
N LEU A 118 0.93 -15.58 9.91
CA LEU A 118 2.35 -15.32 9.62
C LEU A 118 2.91 -16.10 8.41
N ASN A 119 3.50 -15.36 7.45
CA ASN A 119 4.23 -15.84 6.27
C ASN A 119 3.43 -16.38 5.07
N ASN A 120 2.10 -16.24 5.05
CA ASN A 120 1.27 -16.64 3.90
C ASN A 120 0.92 -15.51 2.92
N TRP A 121 1.66 -14.39 2.94
CA TRP A 121 1.39 -13.24 2.07
C TRP A 121 1.56 -13.52 0.58
N ASN A 122 2.20 -14.63 0.22
CA ASN A 122 2.37 -15.12 -1.14
C ASN A 122 1.24 -16.05 -1.61
N GLN A 123 0.25 -16.34 -0.75
CA GLN A 123 -0.93 -17.10 -1.09
C GLN A 123 -2.10 -16.15 -1.35
N GLU A 124 -2.95 -16.49 -2.31
CA GLU A 124 -4.14 -15.69 -2.59
C GLU A 124 -5.14 -15.78 -1.42
N PRO A 125 -5.75 -14.66 -0.98
CA PRO A 125 -6.63 -14.67 0.17
C PRO A 125 -8.01 -15.20 -0.19
N ASN A 126 -8.73 -15.66 0.82
CA ASN A 126 -10.16 -15.89 0.68
C ASN A 126 -10.90 -14.53 0.70
N TYR A 127 -11.28 -14.03 -0.47
CA TYR A 127 -11.93 -12.71 -0.61
C TYR A 127 -13.29 -12.62 0.08
N GLU A 128 -14.02 -13.73 0.21
CA GLU A 128 -15.31 -13.74 0.92
C GLU A 128 -15.12 -13.55 2.42
N LYS A 129 -14.09 -14.20 2.97
CA LYS A 129 -13.69 -13.97 4.36
C LYS A 129 -13.14 -12.55 4.56
N ALA A 130 -12.39 -12.04 3.59
CA ALA A 130 -11.85 -10.68 3.62
C ALA A 130 -12.95 -9.60 3.66
N LEU A 131 -14.06 -9.81 2.94
CA LEU A 131 -15.25 -8.94 3.03
C LEU A 131 -15.78 -8.87 4.45
N THR A 132 -15.99 -10.03 5.08
CA THR A 132 -16.50 -10.13 6.46
C THR A 132 -15.56 -9.45 7.45
N ASN A 133 -14.25 -9.67 7.29
CA ASN A 133 -13.24 -9.06 8.15
C ASN A 133 -13.18 -7.53 7.99
N LEU A 134 -13.30 -7.02 6.76
CA LEU A 134 -13.35 -5.57 6.50
C LEU A 134 -14.58 -4.93 7.16
N GLU A 135 -15.74 -5.59 7.13
CA GLU A 135 -16.94 -5.10 7.81
C GLU A 135 -16.74 -5.02 9.33
N GLY A 136 -16.10 -6.03 9.93
CA GLY A 136 -15.72 -6.02 11.34
C GLY A 136 -14.69 -4.93 11.68
N TYR A 137 -13.67 -4.76 10.83
CA TYR A 137 -12.67 -3.70 10.98
C TYR A 137 -13.30 -2.30 10.98
N ASN A 138 -14.24 -2.05 10.07
CA ASN A 138 -14.93 -0.76 9.99
C ASN A 138 -15.96 -0.55 11.12
N ASN A 139 -16.37 -1.62 11.82
CA ASN A 139 -17.37 -1.59 12.89
C ASN A 139 -16.88 -2.37 14.13
N PRO A 140 -15.89 -1.85 14.87
CA PRO A 140 -15.22 -2.57 15.95
C PRO A 140 -16.09 -2.84 17.20
N THR A 141 -17.32 -2.35 17.24
CA THR A 141 -18.26 -2.45 18.39
C THR A 141 -19.29 -3.57 18.27
N ARG A 142 -19.03 -4.62 17.48
CA ARG A 142 -19.87 -5.83 17.40
C ARG A 142 -19.18 -7.03 18.00
#